data_AF-A0A158IZ43-F1
#
_entry.id   AF-A0A158IZ43-F1
#
_cell.length_a   1.000
_cell.length_b   1.000
_cell.length_c   1.000
_cell.angle_alpha   90.00
_cell.angle_beta   90.00
_cell.angle_gamma   90.00
#
_symmetry.space_group_name_H-M   'P 1'
#
loop_
_entity.id
_entity.type
_entity.pdbx_description
1 polymer ?
#
loop_
_entity_poly.entity_id
_entity_poly.type
_entity_poly.pdbx_seq_one_letter_code
_entity_poly.pdbx_strand_id
1 'polypeptide(L)'
;MFDTNHVIYDFYEYVGGKVWERDLFDKSGRTIEADHFNLGTGDLAGFTQYSYNNDGTFFGKNYDAGGHFTGQSRYSGDGHLLQSSHAYMGSGGAFPMGETIWSGQI
;
A
#
# COMPACT_ATOMS: atom_id res chain seq x y z
N MET A 1 -23.66 -8.30 0.46
CA MET A 1 -23.86 -6.85 0.34
C MET A 1 -22.52 -6.21 0.60
N PHE A 2 -21.90 -5.62 -0.42
CA PHE A 2 -20.62 -4.93 -0.30
C PHE A 2 -20.94 -3.51 0.16
N ASP A 3 -20.67 -3.23 1.42
CA ASP A 3 -20.93 -1.95 2.06
C ASP A 3 -19.97 -0.92 1.44
N THR A 4 -20.55 0.03 0.72
CA THR A 4 -19.89 1.17 0.08
C THR A 4 -19.20 2.05 1.11
N ASN A 5 -17.92 2.36 0.84
CA ASN A 5 -17.15 3.51 1.32
C ASN A 5 -17.34 3.94 2.78
N HIS A 6 -16.47 3.48 3.65
CA HIS A 6 -16.20 4.18 4.90
C HIS A 6 -14.68 4.26 5.12
N VAL A 7 -14.02 5.14 4.36
CA VAL A 7 -12.77 5.76 4.81
C VAL A 7 -13.15 6.56 6.05
N ILE A 8 -12.67 6.13 7.22
CA ILE A 8 -13.04 6.77 8.49
C ILE A 8 -11.88 7.59 9.07
N TYR A 9 -10.65 7.19 8.76
CA TYR A 9 -9.46 7.93 9.14
C TYR A 9 -8.54 8.08 7.93
N ASP A 10 -7.99 9.27 7.79
CA ASP A 10 -6.90 9.59 6.88
C ASP A 10 -5.65 9.98 7.69
N PHE A 11 -4.52 9.37 7.38
CA PHE A 11 -3.24 9.69 8.00
C PHE A 11 -2.27 10.17 6.93
N TYR A 12 -1.47 11.18 7.24
CA TYR A 12 -0.47 11.73 6.33
C TYR A 12 0.90 11.66 6.99
N GLU A 13 1.84 11.00 6.31
CA GLU A 13 3.25 11.05 6.67
C GLU A 13 3.95 12.14 5.84
N TYR A 14 4.78 12.93 6.51
CA TYR A 14 5.52 14.02 5.87
C TYR A 14 7.03 13.80 6.01
N VAL A 15 7.75 14.00 4.90
CA VAL A 15 9.22 14.02 4.87
C VAL A 15 9.67 15.35 4.27
N GLY A 16 10.46 16.12 5.03
CA GLY A 16 10.94 17.44 4.57
C GLY A 16 9.83 18.44 4.25
N GLY A 17 8.69 18.33 4.94
CA GLY A 17 7.52 19.20 4.72
C GLY A 17 6.66 18.84 3.51
N LYS A 18 6.96 17.74 2.82
CA LYS A 18 6.15 17.20 1.71
C LYS A 18 5.48 15.91 2.15
N VAL A 19 4.28 15.65 1.64
CA VAL A 19 3.59 14.38 1.86
C VAL A 19 4.43 13.27 1.21
N TRP A 20 4.74 12.26 1.99
CA TRP A 20 5.40 11.02 1.56
C TRP A 20 4.37 9.93 1.33
N GLU A 21 3.43 9.81 2.26
CA GLU A 21 2.42 8.75 2.28
C GLU A 21 1.08 9.26 2.81
N ARG A 22 -0.02 8.71 2.28
CA ARG A 22 -1.36 8.87 2.82
C ARG A 22 -2.01 7.51 3.02
N ASP A 23 -2.37 7.19 4.25
CA ASP A 23 -3.08 5.95 4.57
C ASP A 23 -4.57 6.21 4.82
N LEU A 24 -5.40 5.33 4.26
CA LEU A 24 -6.84 5.30 4.46
C LEU A 24 -7.22 4.07 5.27
N PHE A 25 -8.06 4.23 6.28
CA PHE A 25 -8.44 3.13 7.19
C PHE A 25 -9.95 2.86 7.18
N ASP A 26 -10.30 1.58 7.37
CA ASP A 26 -11.66 1.16 7.65
C ASP A 26 -12.09 1.42 9.11
N LYS A 27 -13.36 1.11 9.44
CA LYS A 27 -13.93 1.30 10.78
C LYS A 27 -13.26 0.49 11.90
N SER A 28 -12.53 -0.55 11.53
CA SER A 28 -11.77 -1.39 12.47
C SER A 28 -10.32 -0.94 12.62
N GLY A 29 -9.93 0.16 11.97
CA GLY A 29 -8.56 0.68 12.02
C GLY A 29 -7.59 -0.09 11.13
N ARG A 30 -8.08 -0.85 10.15
CA ARG A 30 -7.22 -1.54 9.18
C ARG A 30 -7.01 -0.67 7.95
N THR A 31 -5.78 -0.57 7.49
CA THR A 31 -5.44 0.17 6.26
C THR A 31 -6.14 -0.47 5.06
N ILE A 32 -6.87 0.29 4.27
CA ILE A 32 -7.52 -0.19 3.04
C ILE A 32 -6.82 0.33 1.78
N GLU A 33 -6.10 1.44 1.90
CA GLU A 33 -5.28 2.02 0.83
C GLU A 33 -4.12 2.81 1.43
N ALA A 34 -2.95 2.72 0.80
CA ALA A 34 -1.77 3.54 1.09
C ALA A 34 -1.29 4.19 -0.21
N ASP A 35 -1.31 5.51 -0.27
CA ASP A 35 -0.85 6.28 -1.43
C ASP A 35 0.57 6.77 -1.20
N HIS A 36 1.44 6.60 -2.18
CA HIS A 36 2.84 7.01 -2.10
C HIS A 36 3.10 8.18 -3.04
N PHE A 37 3.78 9.23 -2.55
CA PHE A 37 4.02 10.46 -3.29
C PHE A 37 5.51 10.67 -3.58
N ASN A 38 5.82 11.25 -4.74
CA ASN A 38 7.18 11.60 -5.10
C ASN A 38 7.64 12.84 -4.31
N LEU A 39 8.66 12.71 -3.46
CA LEU A 39 9.18 13.85 -2.67
C LEU A 39 9.80 14.97 -3.53
N GLY A 40 10.20 14.69 -4.77
CA GLY A 40 10.68 15.70 -5.70
C GLY A 40 9.55 16.59 -6.19
N THR A 41 8.50 15.99 -6.77
CA THR A 41 7.43 16.70 -7.49
C THR A 41 6.17 16.94 -6.66
N GLY A 42 5.89 16.09 -5.66
CA GLY A 42 4.65 16.07 -4.89
C GLY A 42 3.52 15.27 -5.55
N ASP A 43 3.78 14.69 -6.72
CA ASP A 43 2.78 13.91 -7.47
C ASP A 43 2.61 12.51 -6.86
N LEU A 44 1.42 11.94 -7.03
CA LEU A 44 1.17 10.53 -6.73
C LEU A 44 2.12 9.66 -7.57
N ALA A 45 2.87 8.80 -6.92
CA ALA A 45 3.74 7.83 -7.58
C ALA A 45 2.99 6.50 -7.84
N GLY A 46 2.16 6.09 -6.89
CA GLY A 46 1.36 4.87 -6.94
C GLY A 46 0.64 4.64 -5.63
N PHE A 47 -0.09 3.54 -5.55
CA PHE A 47 -0.87 3.21 -4.36
C PHE A 47 -0.99 1.71 -4.15
N THR A 48 -1.21 1.32 -2.91
CA THR A 48 -1.40 -0.06 -2.48
C THR A 48 -2.80 -0.24 -1.91
N GLN A 49 -3.59 -1.16 -2.44
CA GLN A 49 -4.90 -1.51 -1.89
C GLN A 49 -4.84 -2.80 -1.09
N TYR A 50 -5.45 -2.78 0.09
CA TYR A 50 -5.43 -3.91 1.01
C TYR A 50 -6.77 -4.64 1.05
N SER A 51 -6.71 -5.97 1.04
CA SER A 51 -7.87 -6.83 1.22
C SER A 51 -7.61 -7.92 2.25
N TYR A 52 -8.50 -8.03 3.23
CA TYR A 52 -8.35 -8.89 4.40
C TYR A 52 -9.17 -10.16 4.27
N ASN A 53 -8.54 -11.30 4.55
CA ASN A 53 -9.20 -12.60 4.55
C ASN A 53 -9.68 -12.98 5.96
N ASN A 54 -10.65 -13.87 6.04
CA ASN A 54 -11.16 -14.38 7.33
C ASN A 54 -10.18 -15.31 8.05
N ASP A 55 -9.13 -15.79 7.36
CA ASP A 55 -8.07 -16.62 7.94
C ASP A 55 -6.97 -15.79 8.62
N GLY A 56 -7.14 -14.47 8.70
CA GLY A 56 -6.18 -13.54 9.28
C GLY A 56 -5.08 -13.09 8.33
N THR A 57 -4.96 -13.67 7.14
CA THR A 57 -4.03 -13.17 6.11
C THR A 57 -4.62 -11.97 5.36
N PHE A 58 -3.78 -11.22 4.67
CA PHE A 58 -4.23 -10.14 3.80
C PHE A 58 -3.39 -10.03 2.53
N PHE A 59 -3.93 -9.37 1.52
CA PHE A 59 -3.22 -9.01 0.30
C PHE A 59 -2.98 -7.51 0.26
N GLY A 60 -1.81 -7.10 -0.24
CA GLY A 60 -1.53 -5.74 -0.71
C GLY A 60 -1.34 -5.78 -2.22
N LYS A 61 -2.19 -5.05 -2.97
CA LYS A 61 -2.14 -4.95 -4.43
C LYS A 61 -1.61 -3.58 -4.82
N ASN A 62 -0.56 -3.56 -5.63
CA ASN A 62 0.15 -2.36 -5.99
C ASN A 62 -0.30 -1.87 -7.36
N TYR A 63 -0.42 -0.56 -7.48
CA TYR A 63 -0.81 0.14 -8.68
C TYR A 63 0.13 1.31 -8.95
N ASP A 64 0.38 1.62 -10.22
CA ASP A 64 1.02 2.88 -10.59
C ASP A 64 0.05 4.08 -10.42
N ALA A 65 0.56 5.30 -10.56
CA ALA A 65 -0.26 6.52 -10.49
C ALA A 65 -1.39 6.58 -11.54
N GLY A 66 -1.28 5.81 -12.63
CA GLY A 66 -2.31 5.68 -13.66
C GLY A 66 -3.39 4.63 -13.33
N GLY A 67 -3.24 3.88 -12.23
CA GLY A 67 -4.15 2.82 -11.82
C GLY A 67 -3.88 1.47 -12.48
N HIS A 68 -2.71 1.27 -13.10
CA HIS A 68 -2.35 -0.04 -13.65
C HIS A 68 -1.78 -0.94 -12.57
N PHE A 69 -2.26 -2.19 -12.51
CA PHE A 69 -1.76 -3.19 -11.57
C PHE A 69 -0.31 -3.56 -11.87
N THR A 70 0.58 -3.42 -10.88
CA THR A 70 2.01 -3.70 -11.00
C THR A 70 2.44 -4.95 -10.23
N GLY A 71 1.65 -5.38 -9.25
CA GLY A 71 1.94 -6.59 -8.48
C GLY A 71 1.05 -6.74 -7.26
N GLN A 72 1.24 -7.85 -6.55
CA GLN A 72 0.57 -8.12 -5.30
C GLN A 72 1.44 -8.98 -4.39
N SER A 73 1.26 -8.77 -3.09
CA SER A 73 1.85 -9.57 -2.04
C SER A 73 0.76 -10.09 -1.10
N ARG A 74 0.96 -11.27 -0.54
CA ARG A 74 0.15 -11.84 0.54
C ARG A 74 0.98 -11.87 1.81
N TYR A 75 0.36 -11.45 2.91
CA TYR A 75 0.97 -11.36 4.22
C TYR A 75 0.16 -12.16 5.25
N SER A 76 0.82 -12.65 6.30
CA SER A 76 0.16 -13.15 7.51
C SER A 76 -0.44 -11.99 8.32
N GLY A 77 -1.28 -12.30 9.32
CA GLY A 77 -1.95 -11.28 10.12
C GLY A 77 -1.02 -10.41 10.98
N ASP A 78 0.20 -10.88 11.23
CA ASP A 78 1.28 -10.14 11.90
C ASP A 78 2.23 -9.45 10.90
N GLY A 79 1.93 -9.48 9.60
CA GLY A 79 2.64 -8.72 8.57
C GLY A 79 3.80 -9.44 7.87
N HIS A 80 4.05 -10.72 8.16
CA HIS A 80 5.09 -11.46 7.43
C HIS A 80 4.69 -11.77 5.99
N LEU A 81 5.61 -11.55 5.05
CA LEU A 81 5.40 -11.87 3.64
C LEU A 81 5.31 -13.38 3.43
N LEU A 82 4.17 -13.84 2.91
CA LEU A 82 3.91 -15.25 2.58
C LEU A 82 4.13 -15.53 1.09
N GLN A 83 3.78 -14.57 0.24
CA GLN A 83 3.87 -14.71 -1.22
C GLN A 83 3.99 -13.33 -1.86
N SER A 84 4.76 -13.22 -2.94
CA SER A 84 4.78 -12.02 -3.79
C SER A 84 4.67 -12.41 -5.27
N SER A 85 4.05 -11.56 -6.06
CA SER A 85 3.95 -11.67 -7.51
C SER A 85 3.96 -10.29 -8.16
N HIS A 86 4.63 -10.18 -9.31
CA HIS A 86 4.78 -8.93 -10.03
C HIS A 86 4.26 -9.09 -11.46
N ALA A 87 3.52 -8.10 -11.94
CA ALA A 87 3.22 -7.96 -13.35
C ALA A 87 4.42 -7.26 -14.00
N TYR A 88 5.12 -7.94 -14.92
CA TYR A 88 6.19 -7.30 -15.68
C TYR A 88 5.60 -6.18 -16.53
N MET A 89 5.79 -4.93 -16.11
CA MET A 89 5.56 -3.75 -16.95
C MET A 89 6.89 -3.39 -17.61
N GLY A 90 7.00 -3.67 -18.91
CA GLY A 90 8.16 -3.30 -19.70
C GLY A 90 8.35 -1.79 -19.74
N SER A 91 9.60 -1.34 -19.54
CA SER A 91 10.10 0.01 -19.82
C SER A 91 9.44 1.17 -19.05
N GLY A 92 10.01 1.52 -17.89
CA GLY A 92 9.98 2.90 -17.39
C GLY A 92 9.42 3.06 -15.98
N GLY A 93 10.19 2.63 -14.98
CA GLY A 93 9.89 2.91 -13.58
C GLY A 93 9.86 1.64 -12.75
N ALA A 94 11.04 1.12 -12.42
CA ALA A 94 11.13 0.28 -11.23
C ALA A 94 10.72 1.17 -10.06
N PHE A 95 9.51 1.01 -9.56
CA PHE A 95 9.17 1.57 -8.26
C PHE A 95 10.17 0.98 -7.28
N PRO A 96 10.85 1.81 -6.46
CA PRO A 96 11.66 1.27 -5.41
C PRO A 96 10.72 0.39 -4.61
N MET A 97 11.01 -0.91 -4.57
CA MET A 97 10.47 -1.73 -3.51
C MET A 97 10.97 -1.04 -2.26
N GLY A 98 10.06 -0.33 -1.58
CA GLY A 98 10.25 -0.01 -0.19
C GLY A 98 10.72 -1.30 0.44
N GLU A 99 11.95 -1.26 0.90
CA GLU A 99 12.63 -2.38 1.52
C GLU A 99 11.64 -3.05 2.46
N THR A 100 11.76 -4.37 2.59
CA THR A 100 11.21 -5.10 3.71
C THR A 100 11.35 -4.23 4.96
N ILE A 101 10.26 -3.60 5.42
CA ILE A 101 10.26 -2.93 6.72
C ILE A 101 10.27 -4.08 7.70
N TRP A 102 11.48 -4.54 7.96
CA TRP A 102 11.86 -5.29 9.12
C TRP A 102 11.54 -4.36 10.29
N SER A 103 10.34 -4.50 10.86
CA SER A 103 10.06 -4.05 12.22
C SER A 103 9.72 -5.25 13.09
N GLY A 104 10.62 -6.23 13.08
CA GLY A 104 10.93 -6.96 14.30
C GLY A 104 12.07 -6.24 15.02
N GLN A 105 11.76 -5.53 16.12
CA GLN A 105 12.62 -5.04 17.22
C GLN A 105 11.89 -3.82 17.84
N ILE A 106 11.43 -3.75 19.10
CA ILE A 106 11.53 -4.54 20.34
C ILE A 106 10.16 -4.46 21.03
#